data_AF-A0A1S8XNE2-F1
#
_entry.id   AF-A0A1S8XNE2-F1
#
_cell.length_a   1.000
_cell.length_b   1.000
_cell.length_c   1.000
_cell.angle_alpha   90.00
_cell.angle_beta   90.00
_cell.angle_gamma   90.00
#
_symmetry.space_group_name_H-M   'P 1'
#
loop_
_entity.id
_entity.type
_entity.pdbx_description
1 polymer ?
#
loop_
_entity_poly.entity_id
_entity_poly.type
_entity_poly.pdbx_seq_one_letter_code
_entity_poly.pdbx_strand_id
1 'polypeptide(L)'
;MTLTPDDLVGYVADGLDADLARWFADRPPVTVPAGTRPVAPMLDRLPPPAATALAAFDQRVRSGRMPQFLDIYDWSYGFDFAGNDCGILDADYETVLTDDDVYSIGADGGGNLHVVLANGQVGLWFHEEEVVEGGTRFDSLDVFVWSVVRYHAVRAGVLDRAAVEADFLSLGQDGALEPELGLLSSMK
;
A
#
# COMPACT_ATOMS: atom_id res chain seq x y z
N MET A 1 -6.09 -21.52 -12.49
CA MET A 1 -5.33 -20.53 -13.27
C MET A 1 -4.44 -19.83 -12.27
N THR A 2 -3.17 -19.63 -12.60
CA THR A 2 -2.15 -19.11 -11.69
C THR A 2 -2.16 -17.59 -11.80
N LEU A 3 -2.52 -16.88 -10.73
CA LEU A 3 -2.64 -15.42 -10.72
C LEU A 3 -1.26 -14.77 -10.87
N THR A 4 -1.11 -13.85 -11.82
CA THR A 4 0.14 -13.13 -12.08
C THR A 4 -0.02 -11.63 -11.79
N PRO A 5 1.08 -10.88 -11.61
CA PRO A 5 1.01 -9.43 -11.47
C PRO A 5 0.27 -8.73 -12.63
N ASP A 6 0.40 -9.24 -13.85
CA ASP A 6 -0.28 -8.71 -15.05
C ASP A 6 -1.80 -8.85 -14.97
N ASP A 7 -2.31 -9.91 -14.31
CA ASP A 7 -3.74 -10.10 -14.09
C ASP A 7 -4.34 -9.07 -13.12
N LEU A 8 -3.50 -8.37 -12.36
CA LEU A 8 -3.91 -7.37 -11.36
C LEU A 8 -3.80 -5.93 -11.85
N VAL A 9 -3.24 -5.68 -13.04
CA VAL A 9 -3.15 -4.32 -13.59
C VAL A 9 -4.54 -3.68 -13.66
N GLY A 10 -4.69 -2.52 -13.02
CA GLY A 10 -5.96 -1.79 -12.93
C GLY A 10 -6.87 -2.22 -11.78
N TYR A 11 -6.45 -3.15 -10.92
CA TYR A 11 -7.24 -3.60 -9.76
C TYR A 11 -7.71 -2.44 -8.88
N VAL A 12 -6.86 -1.45 -8.61
CA VAL A 12 -7.23 -0.28 -7.80
C VAL A 12 -8.35 0.54 -8.46
N ALA A 13 -8.33 0.64 -9.79
CA ALA A 13 -9.32 1.40 -10.54
C ALA A 13 -10.67 0.68 -10.64
N ASP A 14 -10.66 -0.64 -10.86
CA ASP A 14 -11.85 -1.38 -11.28
C ASP A 14 -12.33 -2.43 -10.27
N GLY A 15 -11.43 -3.00 -9.47
CA GLY A 15 -11.71 -4.12 -8.56
C GLY A 15 -11.88 -3.72 -7.09
N LEU A 16 -11.13 -2.72 -6.64
CA LEU A 16 -11.02 -2.37 -5.22
C LEU A 16 -12.38 -2.11 -4.55
N ASP A 17 -13.26 -1.33 -5.17
CA ASP A 17 -14.54 -0.95 -4.57
C ASP A 17 -15.44 -2.16 -4.30
N ALA A 18 -15.41 -3.17 -5.20
CA ALA A 18 -16.19 -4.39 -5.04
C ALA A 18 -15.71 -5.23 -3.85
N ASP A 19 -14.39 -5.37 -3.68
CA ASP A 19 -13.80 -6.10 -2.57
C ASP A 19 -14.00 -5.37 -1.23
N LEU A 20 -13.83 -4.05 -1.19
CA LEU A 20 -14.08 -3.25 0.02
C LEU A 20 -15.56 -3.32 0.43
N ALA A 21 -16.50 -3.22 -0.52
CA ALA A 21 -17.93 -3.36 -0.24
C ALA A 21 -18.30 -4.78 0.21
N ARG A 22 -17.56 -5.79 -0.26
CA ARG A 22 -17.81 -7.20 0.11
C ARG A 22 -17.35 -7.51 1.52
N TRP A 23 -16.17 -7.02 1.93
CA TRP A 23 -15.51 -7.46 3.16
C TRP A 23 -15.49 -6.42 4.28
N PHE A 24 -15.66 -5.13 3.97
CA PHE A 24 -15.43 -4.04 4.91
C PHE A 24 -16.52 -2.97 4.90
N ALA A 25 -17.73 -3.30 4.45
CA ALA A 25 -18.84 -2.35 4.33
C ALA A 25 -19.27 -1.69 5.66
N ASP A 26 -18.95 -2.33 6.80
CA ASP A 26 -19.27 -1.86 8.14
C ASP A 26 -18.14 -1.01 8.78
N ARG A 27 -16.97 -0.92 8.12
CA ARG A 27 -15.85 -0.12 8.64
C ARG A 27 -16.09 1.37 8.45
N PRO A 28 -15.60 2.21 9.39
CA PRO A 28 -15.69 3.66 9.23
C PRO A 28 -14.97 4.11 7.95
N PRO A 29 -15.46 5.16 7.28
CA PRO A 29 -14.78 5.70 6.11
C PRO A 29 -13.46 6.38 6.49
N VAL A 30 -12.50 6.29 5.58
CA VAL A 30 -11.28 7.10 5.60
C VAL A 30 -11.66 8.58 5.55
N THR A 31 -10.99 9.36 6.40
CA THR A 31 -11.11 10.83 6.42
C THR A 31 -9.71 11.41 6.51
N VAL A 32 -9.34 12.23 5.53
CA VAL A 32 -8.08 12.98 5.50
C VAL A 32 -8.36 14.48 5.41
N PRO A 33 -7.59 15.34 6.09
CA PRO A 33 -7.75 16.79 6.01
C PRO A 33 -7.61 17.33 4.59
N ALA A 34 -8.28 18.45 4.30
CA ALA A 34 -8.14 19.11 2.99
C ALA A 34 -6.70 19.60 2.73
N GLY A 35 -5.94 19.86 3.79
CA GLY A 35 -4.53 20.25 3.74
C GLY A 35 -3.54 19.08 3.57
N THR A 36 -4.01 17.84 3.50
CA THR A 36 -3.15 16.69 3.24
C THR A 36 -2.42 16.84 1.91
N ARG A 37 -1.11 16.57 1.92
CA ARG A 37 -0.20 16.69 0.79
C ARG A 37 -0.85 16.17 -0.51
N PRO A 38 -0.78 16.92 -1.63
CA PRO A 38 -1.38 16.49 -2.88
C PRO A 38 -0.53 15.40 -3.55
N VAL A 39 -1.19 14.46 -4.22
CA VAL A 39 -0.51 13.37 -4.94
C VAL A 39 0.05 13.79 -6.30
N ALA A 40 -0.43 14.91 -6.87
CA ALA A 40 -0.11 15.33 -8.22
C ALA A 40 1.39 15.41 -8.55
N PRO A 41 2.28 15.95 -7.69
CA PRO A 41 3.72 15.95 -7.97
C PRO A 41 4.32 14.55 -8.12
N MET A 42 3.83 13.58 -7.36
CA MET A 42 4.27 12.18 -7.46
C MET A 42 3.78 11.54 -8.76
N LEU A 43 2.54 11.84 -9.18
CA LEU A 43 1.97 11.30 -10.42
C LEU A 43 2.82 11.64 -11.65
N ASP A 44 3.41 12.84 -11.70
CA ASP A 44 4.26 13.29 -12.80
C ASP A 44 5.59 12.52 -12.90
N ARG A 45 6.01 11.87 -11.81
CA ARG A 45 7.27 11.10 -11.73
C ARG A 45 7.08 9.61 -11.96
N LEU A 46 5.85 9.11 -11.81
CA LEU A 46 5.53 7.70 -11.87
C LEU A 46 5.45 7.17 -13.31
N PRO A 47 5.79 5.88 -13.53
CA PRO A 47 5.39 5.17 -14.73
C PRO A 47 3.87 5.24 -14.93
N PRO A 48 3.36 5.32 -16.18
CA PRO A 48 1.93 5.54 -16.43
C PRO A 48 0.96 4.57 -15.72
N PRO A 49 1.23 3.25 -15.62
CA PRO A 49 0.38 2.35 -14.87
C PRO A 49 0.33 2.68 -13.38
N ALA A 50 1.48 2.97 -12.77
CA ALA A 50 1.57 3.33 -11.35
C ALA A 50 0.91 4.68 -11.07
N ALA A 51 1.07 5.67 -11.95
CA ALA A 51 0.38 6.96 -11.85
C ALA A 51 -1.14 6.78 -11.91
N THR A 52 -1.63 5.92 -12.79
CA THR A 52 -3.06 5.60 -12.91
C THR A 52 -3.61 4.96 -11.63
N ALA A 53 -2.92 3.96 -11.11
CA ALA A 53 -3.30 3.29 -9.86
C ALA A 53 -3.29 4.26 -8.68
N LEU A 54 -2.24 5.08 -8.53
CA LEU A 54 -2.13 6.02 -7.42
C LEU A 54 -3.17 7.15 -7.50
N ALA A 55 -3.47 7.66 -8.69
CA ALA A 55 -4.54 8.63 -8.87
C ALA A 55 -5.92 8.04 -8.52
N ALA A 56 -6.18 6.79 -8.94
CA ALA A 56 -7.41 6.07 -8.62
C ALA A 56 -7.53 5.78 -7.11
N PHE A 57 -6.41 5.53 -6.42
CA PHE A 57 -6.35 5.37 -4.98
C PHE A 57 -6.63 6.69 -4.24
N ASP A 58 -5.94 7.77 -4.62
CA ASP A 58 -6.12 9.11 -4.03
C ASP A 58 -7.56 9.60 -4.17
N GLN A 59 -8.17 9.41 -5.33
CA GLN A 59 -9.59 9.75 -5.54
C GLN A 59 -10.51 9.04 -4.53
N ARG A 60 -10.22 7.78 -4.20
CA ARG A 60 -11.01 6.99 -3.23
C ARG A 60 -10.77 7.44 -1.80
N VAL A 61 -9.51 7.63 -1.42
CA VAL A 61 -9.13 8.17 -0.10
C VAL A 61 -9.83 9.51 0.16
N ARG A 62 -9.81 10.41 -0.83
CA ARG A 62 -10.41 11.75 -0.72
C ARG A 62 -11.93 11.78 -0.93
N SER A 63 -12.55 10.64 -1.28
CA SER A 63 -13.99 10.59 -1.55
C SER A 63 -14.87 10.66 -0.29
N GLY A 64 -14.29 10.43 0.89
CA GLY A 64 -15.03 10.29 2.15
C GLY A 64 -15.92 9.05 2.22
N ARG A 65 -15.72 8.08 1.31
CA ARG A 65 -16.54 6.85 1.21
C ARG A 65 -15.73 5.55 1.32
N MET A 66 -14.43 5.59 1.10
CA MET A 66 -13.59 4.39 1.15
C MET A 66 -13.50 3.87 2.58
N PRO A 67 -13.85 2.60 2.87
CA PRO A 67 -13.72 2.05 4.22
C PRO A 67 -12.26 2.01 4.71
N GLN A 68 -12.05 2.14 6.02
CA GLN A 68 -10.72 1.99 6.62
C GLN A 68 -10.21 0.56 6.48
N PHE A 69 -9.07 0.38 5.80
CA PHE A 69 -8.45 -0.94 5.67
C PHE A 69 -6.92 -0.95 5.75
N LEU A 70 -6.27 0.22 5.69
CA LEU A 70 -4.80 0.36 5.67
C LEU A 70 -4.34 1.51 6.58
N ASP A 71 -4.99 1.68 7.74
CA ASP A 71 -4.72 2.75 8.70
C ASP A 71 -4.43 4.11 8.04
N ILE A 72 -5.39 4.56 7.22
CA ILE A 72 -5.25 5.76 6.39
C ILE A 72 -5.79 6.96 7.18
N TYR A 73 -4.89 7.72 7.77
CA TYR A 73 -5.19 8.86 8.63
C TYR A 73 -4.40 10.09 8.20
N ASP A 74 -4.62 11.21 8.88
CA ASP A 74 -3.88 12.47 8.65
C ASP A 74 -2.38 12.37 8.96
N TRP A 75 -2.00 11.43 9.82
CA TRP A 75 -0.61 11.15 10.18
C TRP A 75 0.07 10.07 9.31
N SER A 76 -0.67 9.39 8.44
CA SER A 76 -0.10 8.33 7.57
C SER A 76 -0.26 8.62 6.08
N TYR A 77 -1.39 9.17 5.64
CA TYR A 77 -1.61 9.43 4.22
C TYR A 77 -1.02 10.76 3.78
N GLY A 78 -0.14 10.73 2.78
CA GLY A 78 0.57 11.91 2.31
C GLY A 78 1.48 12.52 3.38
N PHE A 79 2.08 11.66 4.23
CA PHE A 79 3.03 12.08 5.26
C PHE A 79 4.15 12.96 4.67
N ASP A 80 4.47 14.04 5.38
CA ASP A 80 5.50 15.02 5.02
C ASP A 80 6.78 14.68 5.79
N PHE A 81 7.67 13.90 5.18
CA PHE A 81 8.85 13.38 5.87
C PHE A 81 9.79 14.52 6.27
N ALA A 82 10.13 15.39 5.33
CA ALA A 82 10.96 16.56 5.58
C ALA A 82 10.32 17.52 6.58
N GLY A 83 9.00 17.74 6.52
CA GLY A 83 8.30 18.58 7.48
C GLY A 83 8.22 18.01 8.90
N ASN A 84 8.46 16.70 9.07
CA ASN A 84 8.54 16.03 10.37
C ASN A 84 9.99 15.70 10.79
N ASP A 85 10.99 16.25 10.10
CA ASP A 85 12.42 15.99 10.34
C ASP A 85 12.81 14.50 10.21
N CYS A 86 12.10 13.74 9.39
CA CYS A 86 12.40 12.34 9.09
C CYS A 86 13.25 12.20 7.81
N GLY A 87 14.25 11.33 7.86
CA GLY A 87 15.00 10.88 6.70
C GLY A 87 14.27 9.82 5.88
N ILE A 88 14.80 9.57 4.68
CA ILE A 88 14.37 8.45 3.83
C ILE A 88 15.62 7.88 3.15
N LEU A 89 15.99 6.67 3.53
CA LEU A 89 17.02 5.88 2.87
C LEU A 89 16.36 4.78 2.03
N ASP A 90 16.96 4.48 0.89
CA ASP A 90 16.60 3.31 0.11
C ASP A 90 17.12 2.03 0.80
N ALA A 91 16.74 0.86 0.26
CA ALA A 91 17.05 -0.44 0.83
C ALA A 91 18.56 -0.78 0.93
N ASP A 92 19.42 0.01 0.29
CA ASP A 92 20.88 -0.10 0.37
C ASP A 92 21.49 0.64 1.57
N TYR A 93 20.67 1.36 2.36
CA TYR A 93 21.09 2.18 3.50
C TYR A 93 22.06 3.31 3.15
N GLU A 94 22.21 3.64 1.86
CA GLU A 94 23.15 4.65 1.36
C GLU A 94 22.46 5.68 0.47
N THR A 95 21.55 5.24 -0.40
CA THR A 95 20.83 6.10 -1.33
C THR A 95 19.78 6.91 -0.59
N VAL A 96 19.97 8.23 -0.52
CA VAL A 96 19.01 9.15 0.09
C VAL A 96 17.86 9.42 -0.89
N LEU A 97 16.64 9.19 -0.41
CA LEU A 97 15.39 9.57 -1.06
C LEU A 97 14.82 10.83 -0.39
N THR A 98 13.93 11.50 -1.09
CA THR A 98 13.23 12.70 -0.62
C THR A 98 11.72 12.50 -0.66
N ASP A 99 10.98 13.43 -0.07
CA ASP A 99 9.53 13.49 -0.23
C ASP A 99 9.10 13.41 -1.68
N ASP A 100 9.85 13.98 -2.63
CA ASP A 100 9.47 13.91 -4.03
C ASP A 100 9.61 12.50 -4.62
N ASP A 101 10.42 11.62 -4.01
CA ASP A 101 10.69 10.26 -4.49
C ASP A 101 9.69 9.24 -3.94
N VAL A 102 8.92 9.61 -2.92
CA VAL A 102 7.98 8.72 -2.25
C VAL A 102 6.63 9.39 -1.96
N TYR A 103 5.57 8.59 -1.85
CA TYR A 103 4.29 9.07 -1.34
C TYR A 103 3.67 8.06 -0.39
N SER A 104 3.42 8.47 0.86
CA SER A 104 2.82 7.58 1.85
C SER A 104 1.32 7.38 1.61
N ILE A 105 0.88 6.13 1.67
CA ILE A 105 -0.50 5.70 1.33
C ILE A 105 -1.26 5.09 2.50
N GLY A 106 -0.64 4.95 3.67
CA GLY A 106 -1.21 4.32 4.85
C GLY A 106 -0.12 3.77 5.76
N ALA A 107 -0.52 3.10 6.84
CA ALA A 107 0.38 2.54 7.84
C ALA A 107 0.16 1.04 8.05
N ASP A 108 1.12 0.37 8.69
CA ASP A 108 1.02 -1.04 9.11
C ASP A 108 0.33 -1.23 10.48
N GLY A 109 -0.02 -0.14 11.15
CA GLY A 109 -0.57 -0.11 12.50
C GLY A 109 0.48 -0.17 13.62
N GLY A 110 1.76 -0.32 13.27
CA GLY A 110 2.93 -0.29 14.16
C GLY A 110 3.71 1.03 14.12
N GLY A 111 3.31 1.98 13.28
CA GLY A 111 3.99 3.27 13.11
C GLY A 111 4.83 3.36 11.84
N ASN A 112 4.94 2.26 11.07
CA ASN A 112 5.63 2.26 9.79
C ASN A 112 4.66 2.65 8.67
N LEU A 113 5.21 3.20 7.59
CA LEU A 113 4.43 3.79 6.52
C LEU A 113 4.60 3.01 5.22
N HIS A 114 3.49 2.61 4.61
CA HIS A 114 3.52 2.10 3.25
C HIS A 114 3.73 3.28 2.30
N VAL A 115 4.76 3.21 1.46
CA VAL A 115 5.12 4.28 0.53
C VAL A 115 5.16 3.76 -0.91
N VAL A 116 4.60 4.53 -1.83
CA VAL A 116 4.81 4.34 -3.28
C VAL A 116 6.12 5.02 -3.64
N LEU A 117 7.03 4.31 -4.28
CA LEU A 117 8.32 4.80 -4.79
C LEU A 117 8.15 5.36 -6.21
N ALA A 118 9.00 6.31 -6.61
CA ALA A 118 8.94 6.93 -7.95
C ALA A 118 9.11 5.92 -9.10
N ASN A 119 9.64 4.72 -8.84
CA ASN A 119 9.74 3.63 -9.80
C ASN A 119 8.42 2.81 -9.94
N GLY A 120 7.40 3.11 -9.14
CA GLY A 120 6.08 2.44 -9.15
C GLY A 120 5.93 1.29 -8.16
N GLN A 121 7.00 0.88 -7.47
CA GLN A 121 6.93 -0.12 -6.42
C GLN A 121 6.27 0.43 -5.15
N VAL A 122 5.78 -0.45 -4.30
CA VAL A 122 5.39 -0.12 -2.93
C VAL A 122 6.39 -0.76 -1.98
N GLY A 123 6.82 -0.03 -0.96
CA GLY A 123 7.65 -0.54 0.13
C GLY A 123 7.15 -0.06 1.49
N LEU A 124 7.69 -0.65 2.55
CA LEU A 124 7.47 -0.19 3.92
C LEU A 124 8.63 0.71 4.34
N TRP A 125 8.35 1.96 4.68
CA TRP A 125 9.30 2.83 5.36
C TRP A 125 9.26 2.52 6.87
N PHE A 126 10.40 2.06 7.38
CA PHE A 126 10.59 1.67 8.77
C PHE A 126 11.04 2.88 9.60
N HIS A 127 10.22 3.29 10.55
CA HIS A 127 10.40 4.58 11.25
C HIS A 127 11.63 4.67 12.15
N GLU A 128 12.16 3.55 12.64
CA GLU A 128 13.30 3.52 13.56
C GLU A 128 14.63 3.73 12.84
N GLU A 129 14.74 3.22 11.61
CA GLU A 129 15.95 3.32 10.78
C GLU A 129 15.79 4.30 9.63
N GLU A 130 14.59 4.82 9.41
CA GLU A 130 14.22 5.74 8.34
C GLU A 130 14.51 5.18 6.94
N VAL A 131 14.37 3.86 6.78
CA VAL A 131 14.72 3.09 5.56
C VAL A 131 13.46 2.52 4.92
N VAL A 132 13.41 2.52 3.58
CA VAL A 132 12.40 1.76 2.81
C VAL A 132 12.90 0.34 2.59
N GLU A 133 12.36 -0.61 3.36
CA GLU A 133 12.87 -1.97 3.42
C GLU A 133 12.74 -2.71 2.08
N GLY A 134 13.85 -3.28 1.59
CA GLY A 134 13.86 -4.04 0.33
C GLY A 134 13.01 -5.30 0.37
N GLY A 135 13.06 -6.05 1.48
CA GLY A 135 12.34 -7.32 1.65
C GLY A 135 10.83 -7.18 1.85
N THR A 136 10.29 -5.96 1.87
CA THR A 136 8.85 -5.70 2.04
C THR A 136 8.18 -5.23 0.76
N ARG A 137 8.90 -5.27 -0.37
CA ARG A 137 8.44 -4.63 -1.61
C ARG A 137 7.33 -5.40 -2.33
N PHE A 138 6.56 -4.63 -3.06
CA PHE A 138 5.60 -5.06 -4.06
C PHE A 138 5.91 -4.36 -5.38
N ASP A 139 5.74 -5.08 -6.48
CA ASP A 139 6.06 -4.62 -7.83
C ASP A 139 5.18 -3.46 -8.28
N SER A 140 3.95 -3.37 -7.77
CA SER A 140 3.02 -2.29 -8.11
C SER A 140 1.99 -2.04 -7.00
N LEU A 141 1.38 -0.85 -7.05
CA LEU A 141 0.28 -0.50 -6.15
C LEU A 141 -0.93 -1.43 -6.31
N ASP A 142 -1.22 -1.91 -7.52
CA ASP A 142 -2.32 -2.85 -7.75
C ASP A 142 -2.11 -4.17 -7.01
N VAL A 143 -0.92 -4.75 -7.12
CA VAL A 143 -0.57 -6.00 -6.44
C VAL A 143 -0.54 -5.81 -4.92
N PHE A 144 0.01 -4.69 -4.45
CA PHE A 144 0.02 -4.34 -3.04
C PHE A 144 -1.41 -4.23 -2.48
N VAL A 145 -2.27 -3.40 -3.07
CA VAL A 145 -3.64 -3.16 -2.58
C VAL A 145 -4.47 -4.44 -2.64
N TRP A 146 -4.33 -5.24 -3.71
CA TRP A 146 -4.98 -6.56 -3.80
C TRP A 146 -4.59 -7.46 -2.64
N SER A 147 -3.29 -7.48 -2.30
CA SER A 147 -2.72 -8.28 -1.23
C SER A 147 -3.21 -7.83 0.14
N VAL A 148 -3.10 -6.53 0.47
CA VAL A 148 -3.49 -6.03 1.79
C VAL A 148 -4.99 -6.14 2.06
N VAL A 149 -5.84 -5.94 1.05
CA VAL A 149 -7.30 -6.12 1.18
C VAL A 149 -7.62 -7.56 1.58
N ARG A 150 -7.01 -8.55 0.93
CA ARG A 150 -7.21 -9.97 1.23
C ARG A 150 -6.61 -10.36 2.57
N TYR A 151 -5.43 -9.88 2.88
CA TYR A 151 -4.80 -10.04 4.19
C TYR A 151 -5.72 -9.59 5.32
N HIS A 152 -6.26 -8.37 5.23
CA HIS A 152 -7.17 -7.85 6.24
C HIS A 152 -8.53 -8.57 6.26
N ALA A 153 -9.01 -9.08 5.11
CA ALA A 153 -10.23 -9.86 5.04
C ALA A 153 -10.07 -11.23 5.74
N VAL A 154 -8.91 -11.87 5.56
CA VAL A 154 -8.56 -13.11 6.26
C VAL A 154 -8.44 -12.85 7.76
N ARG A 155 -7.70 -11.82 8.17
CA ARG A 155 -7.55 -11.46 9.59
C ARG A 155 -8.86 -11.04 10.27
N ALA A 156 -9.83 -10.54 9.51
CA ALA A 156 -11.17 -10.25 10.00
C ALA A 156 -12.10 -11.48 10.04
N GLY A 157 -11.65 -12.64 9.54
CA GLY A 157 -12.44 -13.87 9.50
C GLY A 157 -13.54 -13.89 8.43
N VAL A 158 -13.52 -12.96 7.48
CA VAL A 158 -14.52 -12.85 6.40
C VAL A 158 -14.05 -13.45 5.06
N LEU A 159 -12.80 -13.90 5.02
CA LEU A 159 -12.20 -14.64 3.91
C LEU A 159 -11.35 -15.79 4.47
N ASP A 160 -11.44 -16.97 3.86
CA ASP A 160 -10.61 -18.10 4.26
C ASP A 160 -9.19 -17.93 3.68
N ARG A 161 -8.16 -18.16 4.50
CA ARG A 161 -6.75 -18.20 4.06
C ARG A 161 -6.56 -19.17 2.90
N ALA A 162 -7.19 -20.34 2.95
CA ALA A 162 -7.07 -21.36 1.92
C ALA A 162 -7.57 -20.89 0.54
N ALA A 163 -8.41 -19.84 0.51
CA ALA A 163 -8.91 -19.25 -0.73
C ALA A 163 -7.90 -18.31 -1.42
N VAL A 164 -6.85 -17.86 -0.72
CA VAL A 164 -5.89 -16.87 -1.25
C VAL A 164 -4.43 -17.32 -1.21
N GLU A 165 -4.09 -18.34 -0.42
CA GLU A 165 -2.70 -18.76 -0.22
C GLU A 165 -1.97 -19.10 -1.52
N ALA A 166 -2.62 -19.83 -2.44
CA ALA A 166 -2.02 -20.17 -3.73
C ALA A 166 -1.76 -18.93 -4.61
N ASP A 167 -2.61 -17.92 -4.53
CA ASP A 167 -2.45 -16.67 -5.28
C ASP A 167 -1.30 -15.83 -4.72
N PHE A 168 -1.15 -15.75 -3.39
CA PHE A 168 -0.01 -15.09 -2.74
C PHE A 168 1.32 -15.74 -3.15
N LEU A 169 1.39 -17.07 -3.08
CA LEU A 169 2.57 -17.82 -3.51
C LEU A 169 2.88 -17.63 -5.00
N SER A 170 1.84 -17.51 -5.82
CA SER A 170 1.95 -17.29 -7.25
C SER A 170 2.45 -15.88 -7.61
N LEU A 171 1.95 -14.86 -6.91
CA LEU A 171 2.35 -13.47 -7.13
C LEU A 171 3.80 -13.22 -6.71
N GLY A 172 4.34 -13.99 -5.78
CA GLY A 172 5.78 -14.00 -5.53
C GLY A 172 6.35 -12.72 -4.91
N GLN A 173 5.53 -11.91 -4.26
CA GLN A 173 5.94 -10.59 -3.75
C GLN A 173 6.68 -10.72 -2.42
N ASP A 174 7.83 -10.06 -2.29
CA ASP A 174 8.67 -10.15 -1.10
C ASP A 174 7.89 -9.77 0.17
N GLY A 175 7.20 -8.63 0.17
CA GLY A 175 6.38 -8.20 1.31
C GLY A 175 5.18 -9.10 1.62
N ALA A 176 4.80 -9.98 0.70
CA ALA A 176 3.74 -10.96 0.92
C ALA A 176 4.27 -12.29 1.48
N LEU A 177 5.50 -12.65 1.14
CA LEU A 177 6.05 -14.00 1.31
C LEU A 177 7.21 -14.12 2.30
N GLU A 178 7.76 -13.00 2.79
CA GLU A 178 8.82 -13.02 3.81
C GLU A 178 8.41 -13.96 4.99
N PRO A 179 9.19 -14.99 5.34
CA PRO A 179 8.78 -16.03 6.27
C PRO A 179 8.30 -15.58 7.65
N GLU A 180 8.86 -14.50 8.20
CA GLU A 180 8.60 -14.03 9.56
C GLU A 180 7.67 -12.81 9.60
N LEU A 181 7.68 -11.99 8.55
CA LEU A 181 7.02 -10.68 8.49
C LEU A 181 5.99 -10.56 7.37
N GLY A 182 6.07 -11.42 6.34
CA GLY A 182 5.21 -11.36 5.17
C GLY A 182 3.73 -11.49 5.50
N LEU A 183 2.88 -10.91 4.65
CA LEU A 183 1.42 -10.94 4.85
C LEU A 183 0.90 -12.38 5.04
N LEU A 184 1.39 -13.34 4.27
CA LEU A 184 0.91 -14.72 4.31
C LEU A 184 1.25 -15.45 5.63
N SER A 185 2.43 -15.21 6.21
CA SER A 185 2.81 -15.79 7.51
C SER A 185 1.97 -15.21 8.66
N SER A 186 1.50 -13.97 8.49
CA SER A 186 0.67 -13.23 9.45
C SER A 186 -0.85 -13.49 9.33
N MET A 187 -1.31 -14.23 8.31
CA MET A 187 -2.70 -14.66 8.17
C MET A 187 -2.98 -15.87 9.07
N LYS A 188 -3.58 -15.61 10.23
CA LYS A 188 -4.02 -16.62 11.21
C LYS A 188 -5.53 -16.68 11.28
#